data_AF-M1CTU4-F1
#
_entry.id   AF-M1CTU4-F1
#
_cell.length_a   1.000
_cell.length_b   1.000
_cell.length_c   1.000
_cell.angle_alpha   90.00
_cell.angle_beta   90.00
_cell.angle_gamma   90.00
#
_symmetry.space_group_name_H-M   'P 1'
#
loop_
_entity.id
_entity.type
_entity.pdbx_description
1 polymer ?
#
loop_
_entity_poly.entity_id
_entity_poly.type
_entity_poly.pdbx_seq_one_letter_code
_entity_poly.pdbx_strand_id
1 'polypeptide(L)'
;MGRQNRGTNAGPQDKQHFSHSHILKLIMNPTETLNCNACEKPNNSHTPFYGCNTCQYFLHDNCFNAPRFINHSSHPSHPLTLHQIPSYSSRSYTCKACGSAGNGFCFSCAACEFDIHLQCASSPSSILVNSHLHQLELHFGSPYEDKNIKYNCDMCNVIMNRDDWLYYCAGCDFGSHLHCAITSPEVGVFPKQHRPIPNSNSNSNPNPNPSQNSNSSWNSHANEAVEMINSVNDDHDRLIAAQIRAQIEARGRRAMLDSI
;
A
#
# COMPACT_ATOMS: atom_id res chain seq x y z
N MET A 1 29.89 -3.24 -46.99
CA MET A 1 29.89 -2.45 -45.73
C MET A 1 28.44 -2.03 -45.43
N GLY A 2 27.66 -2.93 -44.81
CA GLY A 2 26.26 -2.66 -44.46
C GLY A 2 26.16 -2.21 -43.01
N ARG A 3 25.66 -0.99 -42.78
CA ARG A 3 25.43 -0.44 -41.43
C ARG A 3 24.08 -0.93 -40.92
N GLN A 4 24.10 -1.63 -39.79
CA GLN A 4 22.91 -2.05 -39.05
C GLN A 4 22.32 -0.83 -38.32
N ASN A 5 21.08 -0.47 -38.65
CA ASN A 5 20.23 0.35 -37.78
C ASN A 5 19.66 -0.56 -36.69
N ARG A 6 20.13 -0.43 -35.44
CA ARG A 6 19.42 -0.97 -34.27
C ARG A 6 18.59 0.16 -33.68
N GLY A 7 17.32 0.19 -34.05
CA GLY A 7 16.29 0.94 -33.32
C GLY A 7 16.15 0.36 -31.91
N THR A 8 16.15 1.25 -30.93
CA THR A 8 15.96 0.97 -29.51
C THR A 8 14.54 0.48 -29.27
N ASN A 9 14.36 -0.84 -29.08
CA ASN A 9 13.15 -1.40 -28.49
C ASN A 9 13.16 -1.12 -26.98
N ALA A 10 12.21 -0.33 -26.51
CA ALA A 10 11.92 -0.18 -25.08
C ALA A 10 11.39 -1.51 -24.53
N GLY A 11 12.21 -2.20 -23.73
CA GLY A 11 11.88 -3.47 -23.07
C GLY A 11 11.03 -3.29 -21.79
N PRO A 12 10.59 -4.40 -21.16
CA PRO A 12 9.75 -4.39 -19.96
C PRO A 12 10.45 -3.64 -18.82
N GLN A 13 9.70 -2.84 -18.06
CA GLN A 13 10.26 -1.87 -17.12
C GLN A 13 10.89 -2.52 -15.88
N ASP A 14 12.13 -2.97 -16.03
CA ASP A 14 13.04 -3.34 -14.95
C ASP A 14 13.29 -2.10 -14.05
N LYS A 15 12.92 -2.18 -12.76
CA LYS A 15 13.01 -1.05 -11.83
C LYS A 15 13.67 -1.46 -10.52
N GLN A 16 14.44 -0.55 -9.96
CA GLN A 16 14.88 -0.63 -8.57
C GLN A 16 13.67 -0.35 -7.67
N HIS A 17 13.50 -1.16 -6.63
CA HIS A 17 12.43 -0.97 -5.64
C HIS A 17 13.05 -0.46 -4.34
N PHE A 18 12.37 0.45 -3.62
CA PHE A 18 12.92 1.09 -2.42
C PHE A 18 13.32 0.09 -1.32
N SER A 19 12.71 -1.10 -1.32
CA SER A 19 12.97 -2.14 -0.33
C SER A 19 14.06 -3.15 -0.71
N HIS A 20 14.64 -3.03 -1.91
CA HIS A 20 15.62 -3.99 -2.38
C HIS A 20 16.69 -3.34 -3.26
N SER A 21 17.95 -3.57 -2.93
CA SER A 21 19.08 -2.90 -3.59
C SER A 21 19.27 -3.29 -5.06
N HIS A 22 18.84 -4.48 -5.46
CA HIS A 22 18.90 -4.92 -6.87
C HIS A 22 17.65 -4.52 -7.64
N ILE A 23 17.81 -4.43 -8.96
CA ILE A 23 16.69 -4.28 -9.90
C ILE A 23 15.82 -5.54 -9.84
N LEU A 24 14.52 -5.35 -9.63
CA LEU A 24 13.55 -6.43 -9.68
C LEU A 24 13.04 -6.59 -11.11
N LYS A 25 13.11 -7.81 -11.63
CA LYS A 25 12.67 -8.15 -13.00
C LYS A 25 11.24 -8.65 -12.99
N LEU A 26 10.49 -8.30 -14.02
CA LEU A 26 9.14 -8.81 -14.21
C LEU A 26 9.18 -10.31 -14.53
N ILE A 27 8.47 -11.11 -13.75
CA ILE A 27 8.26 -12.55 -13.92
C ILE A 27 6.80 -12.76 -14.30
N MET A 28 6.59 -13.09 -15.58
CA MET A 28 5.27 -13.43 -16.11
C MET A 28 5.01 -14.91 -15.88
N ASN A 29 3.87 -15.25 -15.28
CA ASN A 29 3.43 -16.64 -15.04
C ASN A 29 4.48 -17.51 -14.35
N PRO A 30 4.81 -17.23 -13.07
CA PRO A 30 5.75 -18.07 -12.32
C PRO A 30 5.29 -19.54 -12.29
N THR A 31 6.18 -20.45 -12.68
CA THR A 31 5.96 -21.90 -12.70
C THR A 31 6.05 -22.54 -11.32
N GLU A 32 6.74 -21.87 -10.40
CA GLU A 32 6.90 -22.26 -9.00
C GLU A 32 6.03 -21.40 -8.09
N THR A 33 5.74 -21.91 -6.89
CA THR A 33 5.05 -21.12 -5.86
C THR A 33 6.01 -20.08 -5.30
N LEU A 34 5.76 -18.81 -5.60
CA LEU A 34 6.55 -17.68 -5.09
C LEU A 34 5.79 -17.00 -3.96
N ASN A 35 6.47 -16.73 -2.84
CA ASN A 35 5.90 -15.96 -1.73
C ASN A 35 6.32 -14.50 -1.85
N CYS A 36 5.36 -13.59 -1.74
CA CYS A 36 5.63 -12.17 -1.74
C CYS A 36 6.23 -11.72 -0.41
N ASN A 37 7.40 -11.09 -0.44
CA ASN A 37 8.10 -10.58 0.74
C ASN A 37 7.37 -9.40 1.42
N ALA A 38 6.46 -8.73 0.73
CA ALA A 38 5.69 -7.63 1.30
C ALA A 38 4.43 -8.10 2.04
N CYS A 39 3.70 -9.09 1.51
CA CYS A 39 2.43 -9.48 2.10
C CYS A 39 2.38 -10.91 2.66
N GLU A 40 3.47 -11.65 2.52
CA GLU A 40 3.61 -13.02 3.01
C GLU A 40 2.61 -14.01 2.38
N LYS A 41 1.97 -13.61 1.27
CA LYS A 41 1.05 -14.47 0.50
C LYS A 41 1.73 -15.05 -0.74
N PRO A 42 1.36 -16.28 -1.13
CA PRO A 42 1.86 -16.89 -2.36
C PRO A 42 1.28 -16.20 -3.61
N ASN A 43 1.80 -16.56 -4.77
CA ASN A 43 1.13 -16.33 -6.06
C ASN A 43 -0.21 -17.08 -6.09
N ASN A 44 -1.32 -16.35 -6.13
CA ASN A 44 -2.54 -16.90 -6.72
C ASN A 44 -2.33 -16.89 -8.25
N SER A 45 -2.82 -17.90 -8.95
CA SER A 45 -2.45 -18.17 -10.34
C SER A 45 -2.65 -16.96 -11.28
N HIS A 46 -1.65 -16.71 -12.14
CA HIS A 46 -1.60 -15.70 -13.22
C HIS A 46 -1.33 -14.23 -12.83
N THR A 47 -1.07 -13.87 -11.57
CA THR A 47 -0.61 -12.50 -11.25
C THR A 47 0.89 -12.34 -11.52
N PRO A 48 1.36 -11.29 -12.22
CA PRO A 48 2.78 -11.01 -12.39
C PRO A 48 3.50 -10.72 -11.07
N PHE A 49 4.78 -11.08 -11.02
CA PHE A 49 5.68 -10.77 -9.91
C PHE A 49 6.85 -9.93 -10.37
N TYR A 50 7.41 -9.14 -9.45
CA TYR A 50 8.72 -8.53 -9.59
C TYR A 50 9.70 -9.26 -8.69
N GLY A 51 10.81 -9.74 -9.26
CA GLY A 51 11.70 -10.67 -8.56
C GLY A 51 13.19 -10.41 -8.75
N CYS A 52 13.96 -10.70 -7.70
CA CYS A 52 15.40 -10.92 -7.75
C CYS A 52 15.69 -12.38 -7.38
N ASN A 53 15.97 -13.22 -8.38
CA ASN A 53 16.21 -14.64 -8.16
C ASN A 53 17.46 -14.90 -7.30
N THR A 54 18.50 -14.07 -7.41
CA THR A 54 19.73 -14.22 -6.61
C THR A 54 19.46 -14.03 -5.11
N CYS A 55 18.59 -13.09 -4.76
CA CYS A 55 18.23 -12.81 -3.37
C CYS A 55 16.98 -13.55 -2.89
N GLN A 56 16.30 -14.29 -3.77
CA GLN A 56 14.99 -14.88 -3.51
C GLN A 56 14.00 -13.84 -2.95
N TYR A 57 13.97 -12.67 -3.59
CA TYR A 57 13.13 -11.54 -3.19
C TYR A 57 12.07 -11.28 -4.26
N PHE A 58 10.81 -11.44 -3.90
CA PHE A 58 9.67 -11.42 -4.82
C PHE A 58 8.56 -10.55 -4.26
N LEU A 59 7.93 -9.75 -5.13
CA LEU A 59 6.79 -8.92 -4.80
C LEU A 59 5.68 -9.14 -5.83
N HIS A 60 4.43 -9.25 -5.38
CA HIS A 60 3.28 -9.09 -6.29
C HIS A 60 3.35 -7.71 -6.95
N ASP A 61 2.84 -7.56 -8.17
CA ASP A 61 2.73 -6.26 -8.85
C ASP A 61 2.11 -5.17 -7.96
N ASN A 62 1.01 -5.48 -7.27
CA ASN A 62 0.34 -4.53 -6.37
C ASN A 62 1.14 -4.24 -5.09
N CYS A 63 1.97 -5.17 -4.63
CA CYS A 63 2.87 -4.93 -3.50
C CYS A 63 4.09 -4.09 -3.92
N PHE A 64 4.58 -4.30 -5.14
CA PHE A 64 5.65 -3.51 -5.75
C PHE A 64 5.22 -2.06 -5.99
N ASN A 65 3.96 -1.85 -6.41
CA ASN A 65 3.40 -0.53 -6.68
C ASN A 65 2.66 0.09 -5.47
N ALA A 66 2.79 -0.51 -4.29
CA ALA A 66 2.15 0.02 -3.09
C ALA A 66 2.63 1.46 -2.81
N PRO A 67 1.72 2.41 -2.53
CA PRO A 67 2.10 3.80 -2.29
C PRO A 67 2.95 3.91 -1.01
N ARG A 68 3.91 4.84 -1.01
CA ARG A 68 4.80 5.05 0.15
C ARG A 68 4.07 5.62 1.37
N PHE A 69 2.92 6.26 1.17
CA PHE A 69 2.06 6.76 2.24
C PHE A 69 0.60 6.74 1.82
N ILE A 70 -0.31 6.69 2.80
CA ILE A 70 -1.76 6.79 2.59
C ILE A 70 -2.44 7.63 3.66
N ASN A 71 -3.50 8.33 3.28
CA ASN A 71 -4.50 8.85 4.21
C ASN A 71 -5.64 7.85 4.29
N HIS A 72 -5.76 7.12 5.40
CA HIS A 72 -6.73 6.03 5.52
C HIS A 72 -7.94 6.47 6.36
N SER A 73 -9.16 6.15 5.94
CA SER A 73 -10.39 6.59 6.61
C SER A 73 -10.52 6.11 8.05
N SER A 74 -9.90 4.99 8.41
CA SER A 74 -9.85 4.48 9.78
C SER A 74 -8.89 5.26 10.70
N HIS A 75 -8.04 6.11 10.12
CA HIS A 75 -7.04 6.89 10.85
C HIS A 75 -6.85 8.27 10.19
N PRO A 76 -7.88 9.13 10.18
CA PRO A 76 -7.89 10.36 9.40
C PRO A 76 -6.94 11.44 9.94
N SER A 77 -6.57 11.37 11.23
CA SER A 77 -5.75 12.40 11.88
C SER A 77 -4.29 12.41 11.42
N HIS A 78 -3.77 11.26 10.95
CA HIS A 78 -2.37 11.14 10.57
C HIS A 78 -2.19 10.26 9.31
N PRO A 79 -1.25 10.61 8.41
CA PRO A 79 -0.90 9.74 7.31
C PRO A 79 -0.19 8.48 7.83
N LEU A 80 -0.44 7.35 7.16
CA LEU A 80 0.29 6.11 7.38
C LEU A 80 1.42 5.98 6.37
N THR A 81 2.60 5.58 6.82
CA THR A 81 3.79 5.38 5.98
C THR A 81 4.01 3.89 5.74
N LEU A 82 4.44 3.51 4.54
CA LEU A 82 4.77 2.14 4.19
C LEU A 82 6.15 1.77 4.71
N HIS A 83 6.21 0.76 5.58
CA HIS A 83 7.44 0.20 6.11
C HIS A 83 7.65 -1.21 5.60
N GLN A 84 8.88 -1.52 5.24
CA GLN A 84 9.29 -2.84 4.77
C GLN A 84 9.45 -3.88 5.91
N ILE A 85 9.75 -3.39 7.11
CA ILE A 85 10.00 -4.18 8.31
C ILE A 85 9.31 -3.45 9.47
N PRO A 86 8.58 -4.16 10.34
CA PRO A 86 7.97 -3.56 11.52
C PRO A 86 9.05 -2.95 12.42
N SER A 87 8.84 -1.72 12.90
CA SER A 87 9.84 -1.00 13.72
C SER A 87 9.91 -1.46 15.19
N TYR A 88 9.14 -2.49 15.55
CA TYR A 88 9.16 -3.11 16.88
C TYR A 88 10.34 -4.07 17.05
N SER A 89 10.80 -4.26 18.28
CA SER A 89 11.89 -5.19 18.62
C SER A 89 11.56 -6.64 18.24
N SER A 90 10.28 -7.02 18.30
CA SER A 90 9.79 -8.33 17.89
C SER A 90 9.86 -8.60 16.39
N ARG A 91 10.12 -7.57 15.56
CA ARG A 91 10.01 -7.60 14.09
C ARG A 91 8.64 -8.07 13.58
N SER A 92 7.61 -7.87 14.40
CA SER A 92 6.22 -8.19 14.10
C SER A 92 5.31 -7.05 14.57
N TYR A 93 4.11 -6.97 14.03
CA TYR A 93 3.07 -6.03 14.46
C TYR A 93 1.73 -6.73 14.53
N THR A 94 0.79 -6.15 15.27
CA THR A 94 -0.62 -6.58 15.25
C THR A 94 -1.40 -5.62 14.36
N CYS A 95 -2.03 -6.15 13.33
CA CYS A 95 -2.84 -5.35 12.41
C CYS A 95 -4.10 -4.83 13.11
N LYS A 96 -4.28 -3.51 13.16
CA LYS A 96 -5.47 -2.86 13.72
C LYS A 96 -6.77 -3.15 12.98
N ALA A 97 -6.69 -3.71 11.78
CA ALA A 97 -7.86 -4.04 10.99
C ALA A 97 -8.38 -5.47 11.21
N CYS A 98 -7.51 -6.44 11.48
CA CYS A 98 -7.91 -7.85 11.50
C CYS A 98 -7.39 -8.63 12.70
N GLY A 99 -6.80 -7.93 13.68
CA GLY A 99 -6.27 -8.50 14.92
C GLY A 99 -5.09 -9.46 14.75
N SER A 100 -4.70 -9.77 13.51
CA SER A 100 -3.70 -10.78 13.20
C SER A 100 -2.30 -10.18 13.16
N ALA A 101 -1.30 -10.99 13.51
CA ALA A 101 0.10 -10.61 13.42
C ALA A 101 0.58 -10.56 11.96
N GLY A 102 1.50 -9.64 11.67
CA GLY A 102 2.22 -9.55 10.40
C GLY A 102 3.71 -9.29 10.61
N ASN A 103 4.54 -9.77 9.69
CA ASN A 103 5.99 -9.55 9.71
C ASN A 103 6.52 -8.91 8.42
N GLY A 104 5.71 -8.92 7.36
CA GLY A 104 6.01 -8.25 6.11
C GLY A 104 5.81 -6.73 6.17
N PHE A 105 5.52 -6.15 5.02
CA PHE A 105 5.28 -4.73 4.89
C PHE A 105 4.02 -4.33 5.65
N CYS A 106 3.98 -3.09 6.14
CA CYS A 106 2.81 -2.52 6.80
C CYS A 106 2.68 -1.03 6.53
N PHE A 107 1.46 -0.52 6.63
CA PHE A 107 1.23 0.90 6.80
C PHE A 107 1.21 1.22 8.30
N SER A 108 2.09 2.13 8.73
CA SER A 108 2.27 2.49 10.13
C SER A 108 2.13 3.98 10.36
N CYS A 109 1.47 4.36 11.45
CA CYS A 109 1.43 5.74 11.91
C CYS A 109 2.68 6.07 12.73
N ALA A 110 3.21 7.28 12.58
CA ALA A 110 4.37 7.72 13.35
C ALA A 110 4.05 8.13 14.79
N ALA A 111 2.86 8.68 14.99
CA ALA A 111 2.41 9.21 16.28
C ALA A 111 1.57 8.20 17.09
N CYS A 112 1.10 7.13 16.46
CA CYS A 112 0.15 6.19 17.07
C CYS A 112 0.63 4.74 16.96
N GLU A 113 0.19 3.90 17.89
CA GLU A 113 0.30 2.44 17.78
C GLU A 113 -0.75 1.92 16.79
N PHE A 114 -0.59 2.30 15.53
CA PHE A 114 -1.50 1.99 14.46
C PHE A 114 -0.71 1.42 13.29
N ASP A 115 -0.80 0.11 13.11
CA ASP A 115 -0.16 -0.65 12.04
C ASP A 115 -1.25 -1.49 11.35
N ILE A 116 -1.28 -1.50 10.02
CA ILE A 116 -2.23 -2.31 9.23
C ILE A 116 -1.51 -3.02 8.07
N HIS A 117 -1.95 -4.24 7.77
CA HIS A 117 -1.49 -4.98 6.58
C HIS A 117 -1.79 -4.19 5.30
N LEU A 118 -1.00 -4.40 4.24
CA LEU A 118 -1.26 -3.82 2.91
C LEU A 118 -2.66 -4.20 2.40
N GLN A 119 -3.06 -5.46 2.57
CA GLN A 119 -4.36 -5.98 2.16
C GLN A 119 -5.49 -5.33 2.94
N CYS A 120 -5.32 -5.17 4.24
CA CYS A 120 -6.31 -4.54 5.10
C CYS A 120 -6.50 -3.07 4.70
N ALA A 121 -5.39 -2.35 4.44
CA ALA A 121 -5.42 -0.97 3.98
C ALA A 121 -6.07 -0.78 2.59
N SER A 122 -6.09 -1.83 1.77
CA SER A 122 -6.75 -1.84 0.46
C SER A 122 -8.15 -2.46 0.48
N SER A 123 -8.74 -2.69 1.66
CA SER A 123 -10.08 -3.28 1.74
C SER A 123 -11.09 -2.33 1.10
N PRO A 124 -11.94 -2.80 0.18
CA PRO A 124 -13.04 -2.00 -0.35
C PRO A 124 -13.90 -1.39 0.76
N SER A 125 -14.42 -0.19 0.54
CA SER A 125 -15.38 0.40 1.49
C SER A 125 -16.65 -0.41 1.59
N SER A 126 -16.98 -1.19 0.57
CA SER A 126 -18.12 -2.09 0.55
C SER A 126 -18.02 -3.17 -0.51
N ILE A 127 -18.75 -4.27 -0.29
CA ILE A 127 -18.69 -5.48 -1.12
C ILE A 127 -20.06 -6.15 -1.22
N LEU A 128 -20.21 -6.99 -2.24
CA LEU A 128 -21.29 -7.98 -2.35
C LEU A 128 -20.71 -9.36 -2.09
N VAL A 129 -21.41 -10.18 -1.31
CA VAL A 129 -21.00 -11.56 -0.99
C VAL A 129 -22.10 -12.53 -1.37
N ASN A 130 -21.75 -13.73 -1.82
CA ASN A 130 -22.76 -14.71 -2.26
C ASN A 130 -23.68 -15.19 -1.11
N SER A 131 -23.21 -15.09 0.13
CA SER A 131 -23.96 -15.47 1.33
C SER A 131 -25.00 -14.41 1.76
N HIS A 132 -25.00 -13.23 1.16
CA HIS A 132 -25.90 -12.14 1.54
C HIS A 132 -26.24 -11.21 0.38
N LEU A 133 -27.53 -10.95 0.16
CA LEU A 133 -28.02 -10.26 -1.04
C LEU A 133 -27.82 -8.74 -1.02
N HIS A 134 -27.59 -8.14 0.14
CA HIS A 134 -27.31 -6.71 0.24
C HIS A 134 -25.81 -6.44 0.24
N GLN A 135 -25.47 -5.20 -0.10
CA GLN A 135 -24.12 -4.69 0.05
C GLN A 135 -23.76 -4.62 1.55
N LEU A 136 -22.57 -5.09 1.87
CA LEU A 136 -21.99 -4.93 3.20
C LEU A 136 -21.00 -3.77 3.15
N GLU A 137 -21.09 -2.88 4.14
CA GLU A 137 -20.18 -1.76 4.31
C GLU A 137 -19.04 -2.13 5.26
N LEU A 138 -17.86 -1.57 5.04
CA LEU A 138 -16.69 -1.76 5.89
C LEU A 138 -16.83 -0.89 7.15
N HIS A 139 -16.77 -1.51 8.32
CA HIS A 139 -16.77 -0.86 9.62
C HIS A 139 -15.44 -1.09 10.33
N PHE A 140 -14.95 -0.06 11.04
CA PHE A 140 -13.67 -0.09 11.76
C PHE A 140 -13.78 -0.55 13.22
N GLY A 141 -14.72 -1.44 13.48
CA GLY A 141 -15.04 -1.96 14.81
C GLY A 141 -16.52 -2.34 14.91
N SER A 142 -16.90 -2.86 16.08
CA SER A 142 -18.26 -3.35 16.36
C SER A 142 -19.33 -2.31 16.02
N PRO A 143 -20.44 -2.70 15.35
CA PRO A 143 -21.55 -1.79 15.07
C PRO A 143 -22.42 -1.50 16.30
N TYR A 144 -22.20 -2.20 17.42
CA TYR A 144 -22.99 -2.05 18.64
C TYR A 144 -22.29 -1.17 19.67
N GLU A 145 -23.04 -0.24 20.27
CA GLU A 145 -22.53 0.63 21.34
C GLU A 145 -22.25 -0.15 22.64
N ASP A 146 -23.05 -1.17 22.94
CA ASP A 146 -22.86 -1.98 24.14
C ASP A 146 -21.69 -2.96 23.98
N LYS A 147 -20.65 -2.69 24.75
CA LYS A 147 -19.41 -3.48 24.85
C LYS A 147 -19.60 -4.88 25.45
N ASN A 148 -20.81 -5.23 25.89
CA ASN A 148 -21.14 -6.58 26.38
C ASN A 148 -21.81 -7.48 25.32
N ILE A 149 -22.40 -6.93 24.26
CA ILE A 149 -23.03 -7.69 23.14
C ILE A 149 -22.01 -8.49 22.31
N LYS A 150 -21.87 -9.79 22.56
CA LYS A 150 -21.07 -10.65 21.67
C LYS A 150 -21.82 -10.87 20.37
N TYR A 151 -21.13 -10.75 19.25
CA TYR A 151 -21.70 -10.96 17.92
C TYR A 151 -20.79 -11.90 17.14
N ASN A 152 -21.42 -12.70 16.28
CA ASN A 152 -20.74 -13.74 15.51
C ASN A 152 -20.65 -13.32 14.05
N CYS A 153 -19.63 -13.82 13.36
CA CYS A 153 -19.58 -13.77 11.90
C CYS A 153 -20.64 -14.70 11.33
N ASP A 154 -21.58 -14.20 10.54
CA ASP A 154 -22.66 -14.98 9.93
C ASP A 154 -22.15 -15.99 8.88
N MET A 155 -20.92 -15.82 8.38
CA MET A 155 -20.33 -16.73 7.39
C MET A 155 -19.61 -17.92 8.03
N CYS A 156 -19.01 -17.77 9.21
CA CYS A 156 -18.22 -18.82 9.86
C CYS A 156 -18.69 -19.19 11.27
N ASN A 157 -19.69 -18.50 11.82
CA ASN A 157 -20.26 -18.69 13.15
C ASN A 157 -19.25 -18.56 14.31
N VAL A 158 -18.15 -17.83 14.10
CA VAL A 158 -17.15 -17.53 15.13
C VAL A 158 -17.38 -16.12 15.69
N ILE A 159 -17.20 -15.97 17.00
CA ILE A 159 -17.30 -14.68 17.71
C ILE A 159 -16.29 -13.69 17.12
N MET A 160 -16.78 -12.52 16.73
CA MET A 160 -15.93 -11.44 16.22
C MET A 160 -15.33 -10.62 17.36
N ASN A 161 -14.09 -10.17 17.16
CA ASN A 161 -13.50 -9.16 18.03
C ASN A 161 -14.10 -7.79 17.72
N ARG A 162 -14.38 -7.00 18.76
CA ARG A 162 -15.00 -5.68 18.65
C ARG A 162 -14.10 -4.63 18.03
N ASP A 163 -12.80 -4.78 18.21
CA ASP A 163 -11.82 -3.79 17.74
C ASP A 163 -11.34 -4.10 16.32
N ASP A 164 -11.68 -5.30 15.80
CA ASP A 164 -11.35 -5.69 14.44
C ASP A 164 -12.38 -5.11 13.46
N TRP A 165 -11.93 -4.84 12.23
CA TRP A 165 -12.81 -4.39 11.17
C TRP A 165 -13.68 -5.55 10.66
N LEU A 166 -14.84 -5.21 10.17
CA LEU A 166 -15.79 -6.17 9.62
C LEU A 166 -16.56 -5.56 8.45
N TYR A 167 -17.16 -6.42 7.66
CA TYR A 167 -18.20 -6.04 6.73
C TYR A 167 -19.57 -6.24 7.39
N TYR A 168 -20.42 -5.23 7.33
CA TYR A 168 -21.69 -5.21 8.04
C TYR A 168 -22.83 -4.67 7.17
N CYS A 169 -23.99 -5.31 7.24
CA CYS A 169 -25.24 -4.84 6.67
C CYS A 169 -26.21 -4.50 7.81
N ALA A 170 -26.39 -3.21 8.09
CA ALA A 170 -27.27 -2.75 9.17
C ALA A 170 -28.74 -3.14 8.98
N GLY A 171 -29.22 -3.22 7.74
CA GLY A 171 -30.61 -3.57 7.44
C GLY A 171 -30.97 -5.02 7.75
N CYS A 172 -29.97 -5.92 7.80
CA CYS A 172 -30.17 -7.34 8.05
C CYS A 172 -29.46 -7.85 9.31
N ASP A 173 -28.75 -6.97 10.02
CA ASP A 173 -27.85 -7.32 11.11
C ASP A 173 -26.85 -8.42 10.71
N PHE A 174 -26.37 -8.38 9.47
CA PHE A 174 -25.45 -9.38 8.91
C PHE A 174 -24.01 -8.87 9.01
N GLY A 175 -23.17 -9.55 9.78
CA GLY A 175 -21.76 -9.23 10.01
C GLY A 175 -20.80 -10.33 9.55
N SER A 176 -19.67 -9.93 8.98
CA SER A 176 -18.64 -10.87 8.52
C SER A 176 -17.23 -10.35 8.76
N HIS A 177 -16.31 -11.24 9.14
CA HIS A 177 -14.89 -10.91 9.16
C HIS A 177 -14.41 -10.49 7.76
N LEU A 178 -13.39 -9.62 7.66
CA LEU A 178 -12.81 -9.26 6.35
C LEU A 178 -12.39 -10.50 5.55
N HIS A 179 -11.73 -11.47 6.21
CA HIS A 179 -11.22 -12.67 5.55
C HIS A 179 -12.31 -13.67 5.17
N CYS A 180 -13.50 -13.59 5.79
CA CYS A 180 -14.64 -14.40 5.37
C CYS A 180 -15.31 -13.81 4.13
N ALA A 181 -15.37 -12.49 4.05
CA ALA A 181 -16.08 -11.78 2.99
C ALA A 181 -15.22 -11.58 1.72
N ILE A 182 -13.91 -11.32 1.88
CA ILE A 182 -12.96 -11.14 0.79
C ILE A 182 -12.45 -12.51 0.33
N THR A 183 -13.13 -13.10 -0.66
CA THR A 183 -12.79 -14.41 -1.23
C THR A 183 -11.87 -14.32 -2.45
N SER A 184 -11.77 -13.14 -3.08
CA SER A 184 -10.81 -12.86 -4.15
C SER A 184 -9.63 -12.04 -3.61
N PRO A 185 -8.40 -12.54 -3.70
CA PRO A 185 -7.19 -11.77 -3.42
C PRO A 185 -6.90 -10.80 -4.58
N GLU A 186 -7.81 -9.88 -4.90
CA GLU A 186 -7.43 -8.63 -5.57
C GLU A 186 -6.63 -7.78 -4.57
N VAL A 187 -5.43 -8.28 -4.25
CA VAL A 187 -4.53 -7.80 -3.22
C VAL A 187 -4.03 -6.43 -3.64
N GLY A 188 -4.22 -5.38 -2.84
CA GLY A 188 -3.42 -4.15 -2.96
C GLY A 188 -3.75 -3.28 -4.17
N VAL A 189 -4.98 -3.31 -4.69
CA VAL A 189 -5.42 -2.25 -5.62
C VAL A 189 -5.65 -0.98 -4.79
N PHE A 190 -4.59 -0.20 -4.61
CA PHE A 190 -4.68 1.08 -3.93
C PHE A 190 -5.31 2.12 -4.88
N PRO A 191 -6.37 2.83 -4.48
CA PRO A 191 -6.92 3.92 -5.27
C PRO A 191 -5.82 4.96 -5.55
N LYS A 192 -5.76 5.47 -6.80
CA LYS A 192 -4.88 6.59 -7.15
C LYS A 192 -5.30 7.80 -6.31
N GLN A 193 -4.47 8.20 -5.35
CA GLN A 193 -4.74 9.41 -4.56
C GLN A 193 -4.56 10.64 -5.45
N HIS A 194 -5.56 11.53 -5.45
CA HIS A 194 -5.43 12.84 -6.07
C HIS A 194 -4.38 13.64 -5.29
N ARG A 195 -3.29 14.02 -5.98
CA ARG A 195 -2.30 14.97 -5.46
C ARG A 195 -3.04 16.27 -5.11
N PRO A 196 -2.80 16.89 -3.93
CA PRO A 196 -3.30 18.23 -3.66
C PRO A 196 -2.80 19.17 -4.76
N ILE A 197 -3.73 19.73 -5.53
CA ILE A 197 -3.41 20.76 -6.52
C ILE A 197 -2.99 22.00 -5.72
N PRO A 198 -1.76 22.52 -5.87
CA PRO A 198 -1.41 23.81 -5.29
C PRO A 198 -2.35 24.85 -5.90
N ASN A 199 -3.06 25.58 -5.05
CA ASN A 199 -3.98 26.64 -5.45
C ASN A 199 -3.19 27.79 -6.10
N SER A 200 -2.97 27.70 -7.42
CA SER A 200 -2.44 28.81 -8.21
C SER A 200 -3.61 29.67 -8.68
N ASN A 201 -4.06 30.53 -7.79
CA ASN A 201 -4.85 31.70 -8.15
C ASN A 201 -3.93 32.70 -8.84
N SER A 202 -3.99 32.78 -10.17
CA SER A 202 -3.44 33.91 -10.95
C SER A 202 -4.18 34.01 -12.28
N ASN A 203 -5.08 34.98 -12.34
CA ASN A 203 -5.66 35.50 -13.57
C ASN A 203 -4.56 36.08 -14.49
N SER A 204 -4.44 35.57 -15.72
CA SER A 204 -4.25 36.40 -16.92
C SER A 204 -4.48 35.61 -18.21
N ASN A 205 -5.23 36.23 -19.12
CA ASN A 205 -5.82 35.77 -20.37
C ASN A 205 -4.79 35.74 -21.53
N PRO A 206 -5.13 35.45 -22.81
CA PRO A 206 -4.56 34.35 -23.59
C PRO A 206 -3.67 34.78 -24.78
N ASN A 207 -3.20 33.77 -25.54
CA ASN A 207 -2.90 33.76 -26.99
C ASN A 207 -1.42 33.97 -27.41
N PRO A 208 -1.01 33.64 -28.66
CA PRO A 208 -1.15 32.44 -29.50
C PRO A 208 0.21 31.75 -29.80
N ASN A 209 0.16 30.55 -30.38
CA ASN A 209 1.30 29.84 -31.02
C ASN A 209 1.81 30.63 -32.26
N PRO A 210 3.10 30.58 -32.65
CA PRO A 210 3.54 29.50 -33.54
C PRO A 210 5.02 29.03 -33.45
N SER A 211 5.21 27.72 -33.62
CA SER A 211 6.31 27.02 -34.31
C SER A 211 7.74 27.57 -34.22
N GLN A 212 8.64 26.88 -33.49
CA GLN A 212 10.00 26.59 -33.98
C GLN A 212 10.50 25.23 -33.45
N ASN A 213 11.11 24.49 -34.37
CA ASN A 213 11.77 23.20 -34.19
C ASN A 213 13.05 23.38 -33.35
N SER A 214 13.12 22.72 -32.18
CA SER A 214 14.34 22.61 -31.39
C SER A 214 14.43 21.24 -30.71
N ASN A 215 14.90 20.23 -31.42
CA ASN A 215 15.19 18.89 -30.86
C ASN A 215 16.35 18.87 -29.83
N SER A 216 16.88 20.03 -29.43
CA SER A 216 17.81 20.19 -28.31
C SER A 216 17.16 20.69 -27.01
N SER A 217 15.98 21.31 -27.08
CA SER A 217 15.28 21.89 -25.90
C SER A 217 14.44 20.86 -25.14
N TRP A 218 13.96 19.82 -25.83
CA TRP A 218 13.17 18.76 -25.20
C TRP A 218 14.01 17.87 -24.29
N ASN A 219 15.30 17.69 -24.60
CA ASN A 219 16.20 16.91 -23.74
C ASN A 219 16.58 17.69 -22.47
N SER A 220 16.75 19.02 -22.52
CA SER A 220 17.00 19.81 -21.32
C SER A 220 15.78 19.88 -20.42
N HIS A 221 14.58 20.09 -20.97
CA HIS A 221 13.33 20.09 -20.18
C HIS A 221 12.98 18.69 -19.64
N ALA A 222 13.27 17.62 -20.38
CA ALA A 222 13.09 16.26 -19.87
C ALA A 222 14.11 15.92 -18.78
N ASN A 223 15.36 16.36 -18.93
CA ASN A 223 16.39 16.17 -17.89
C ASN A 223 16.06 17.00 -16.64
N GLU A 224 15.64 18.26 -16.79
CA GLU A 224 15.17 19.10 -15.67
C GLU A 224 13.92 18.50 -15.00
N ALA A 225 12.97 17.94 -15.76
CA ALA A 225 11.82 17.25 -15.20
C ALA A 225 12.22 15.97 -14.46
N VAL A 226 13.18 15.19 -14.98
CA VAL A 226 13.73 14.00 -14.32
C VAL A 226 14.51 14.39 -13.07
N GLU A 227 15.29 15.47 -13.10
CA GLU A 227 16.00 16.02 -11.95
C GLU A 227 15.04 16.55 -10.88
N MET A 228 13.94 17.21 -11.26
CA MET A 228 12.88 17.60 -10.33
C MET A 228 12.17 16.38 -9.73
N ILE A 229 11.88 15.35 -10.52
CA ILE A 229 11.28 14.10 -10.02
C ILE A 229 12.25 13.39 -9.06
N ASN A 230 13.52 13.32 -9.41
CA ASN A 230 14.55 12.71 -8.57
C ASN A 230 14.76 13.51 -7.28
N SER A 231 14.82 14.84 -7.35
CA SER A 231 14.91 15.72 -6.17
C SER A 231 13.69 15.58 -5.25
N VAL A 232 12.48 15.49 -5.82
CA VAL A 232 11.25 15.26 -5.04
C VAL A 232 11.26 13.87 -4.41
N ASN A 233 11.76 12.85 -5.11
CA ASN A 233 11.94 11.51 -4.54
C ASN A 233 12.99 11.52 -3.43
N ASP A 234 14.10 12.24 -3.57
CA ASP A 234 15.16 12.37 -2.56
C ASP A 234 14.66 13.09 -1.30
N ASP A 235 13.92 14.20 -1.45
CA ASP A 235 13.31 14.90 -0.33
C ASP A 235 12.22 14.05 0.35
N HIS A 236 11.47 13.29 -0.45
CA HIS A 236 10.49 12.33 0.05
C HIS A 236 11.16 11.20 0.85
N ASP A 237 12.24 10.63 0.34
CA ASP A 237 13.01 9.58 1.01
C ASP A 237 13.68 10.08 2.29
N ARG A 238 14.17 11.33 2.29
CA ARG A 238 14.68 12.00 3.50
C ARG A 238 13.59 12.18 4.55
N LEU A 239 12.40 12.61 4.14
CA LEU A 239 11.24 12.76 5.03
C LEU A 239 10.83 11.40 5.61
N ILE A 240 10.75 10.36 4.77
CA ILE A 240 10.45 9.00 5.21
C ILE A 240 11.51 8.52 6.21
N ALA A 241 12.80 8.70 5.91
CA ALA A 241 13.87 8.29 6.81
C ALA A 241 13.79 9.05 8.15
N ALA A 242 13.44 10.33 8.14
CA ALA A 242 13.21 11.10 9.36
C ALA A 242 12.00 10.58 10.15
N GLN A 243 10.91 10.23 9.46
CA GLN A 243 9.70 9.71 10.08
C GLN A 243 9.89 8.31 10.67
N ILE A 244 10.65 7.44 9.98
CA ILE A 244 11.10 6.13 10.48
C ILE A 244 11.96 6.30 11.73
N ARG A 245 12.94 7.21 11.71
CA ARG A 245 13.78 7.48 12.88
C ARG A 245 12.96 7.96 14.07
N ALA A 246 12.06 8.93 13.85
CA ALA A 246 11.17 9.44 14.88
C ALA A 246 10.26 8.34 15.47
N GLN A 247 9.77 7.42 14.64
CA GLN A 247 8.99 6.26 15.08
C GLN A 247 9.79 5.32 15.98
N ILE A 248 11.02 4.97 15.57
CA ILE A 248 11.89 4.09 16.35
C ILE A 248 12.19 4.72 17.71
N GLU A 249 12.50 6.02 17.74
CA GLU A 249 12.75 6.75 18.98
C GLU A 249 11.51 6.83 19.88
N ALA A 250 10.33 7.14 19.32
CA ALA A 250 9.08 7.24 20.08
C ALA A 250 8.68 5.90 20.70
N ARG A 251 8.79 4.80 19.94
CA ARG A 251 8.50 3.44 20.41
C ARG A 251 9.53 2.96 21.44
N GLY A 252 10.81 3.29 21.24
CA GLY A 252 11.88 3.00 22.20
C GLY A 252 11.66 3.69 23.55
N ARG A 253 11.25 4.96 23.56
CA ARG A 253 10.91 5.69 24.80
C ARG A 253 9.74 5.06 25.55
N ARG A 254 8.71 4.60 24.84
CA ARG A 254 7.52 3.96 25.45
C ARG A 254 7.85 2.60 26.09
N ALA A 255 8.64 1.77 25.41
CA ALA A 255 9.09 0.49 25.96
C ALA A 255 9.92 0.63 27.27
N MET A 256 10.70 1.71 27.41
CA MET A 256 11.41 2.01 28.66
C MET A 256 10.49 2.44 29.79
N LEU A 257 9.38 3.12 29.51
CA LEU A 257 8.40 3.54 30.52
C LEU A 257 7.57 2.35 31.02
N ASP A 258 7.27 1.37 30.17
CA ASP A 258 6.51 0.17 30.53
C ASP A 258 7.33 -0.87 31.34
N SER A 259 8.63 -0.61 31.57
CA SER A 259 9.57 -1.50 32.27
C SER A 259 9.94 -1.03 33.70
N ILE A 260 9.28 0.01 34.21
CA ILE A 260 9.47 0.60 35.56
C ILE A 260 8.21 0.35 36.39
#